data_AF-A0A7C9M436-F1
#
_entry.id   AF-A0A7C9M436-F1
#
_cell.length_a   1.000
_cell.length_b   1.000
_cell.length_c   1.000
_cell.angle_alpha   90.00
_cell.angle_beta   90.00
_cell.angle_gamma   90.00
#
_symmetry.space_group_name_H-M   'P 1'
#
loop_
_entity.id
_entity.type
_entity.pdbx_description
1 polymer ?
#
loop_
_entity_poly.entity_id
_entity_poly.type
_entity_poly.pdbx_seq_one_letter_code
_entity_poly.pdbx_strand_id
1 'polypeptide(L)'
;MLPLVLALLLANPVLVSRTPTLLDGLKVISVSIDEENQEARLALEDDWTLVLGGPDGQVTSASMYYGTRSEGYQGELPALGSQLGRVARSLGSGCFGLPAAQRQVAGARVWETVRKAGQGADEWWAYGDLRVQAHVIAEPGYSRTLGDSGVVEVPPEVSVSVNLSREPSATWTPNCRWR
;
A
#
# COMPACT_ATOMS: atom_id res chain seq x y z
N MET A 1 5.19 -26.02 43.17
CA MET A 1 4.18 -26.63 42.26
C MET A 1 3.53 -25.49 41.50
N LEU A 2 3.63 -25.53 40.17
CA LEU A 2 3.04 -24.55 39.25
C LEU A 2 1.50 -24.63 39.26
N PRO A 3 0.78 -23.57 38.82
CA PRO A 3 0.46 -23.50 37.38
C PRO A 3 0.65 -22.08 36.82
N LEU A 4 1.50 -21.85 35.82
CA LEU A 4 1.28 -22.16 34.40
C LEU A 4 -0.07 -21.67 33.81
N VAL A 5 -0.73 -20.68 34.42
CA VAL A 5 -1.95 -20.07 33.82
C VAL A 5 -1.77 -18.60 33.44
N LEU A 6 -0.73 -17.92 33.94
CA LEU A 6 -0.46 -16.52 33.61
C LEU A 6 0.36 -16.32 32.32
N ALA A 7 0.27 -17.26 31.37
CA ALA A 7 1.03 -17.24 30.12
C ALA A 7 0.13 -17.13 28.86
N LEU A 8 -1.19 -16.93 29.01
CA LEU A 8 -2.14 -17.01 27.89
C LEU A 8 -3.02 -15.76 27.68
N LEU A 9 -2.74 -14.64 28.36
CA LEU A 9 -3.52 -13.39 28.21
C LEU A 9 -2.81 -12.26 27.44
N LEU A 10 -1.63 -12.50 26.85
CA LEU A 10 -0.95 -11.53 25.99
C LEU A 10 -1.18 -11.74 24.49
N ALA A 11 -2.00 -12.72 24.11
CA ALA A 11 -2.51 -12.85 22.74
C ALA A 11 -3.78 -12.00 22.57
N ASN A 12 -3.68 -10.68 22.79
CA ASN A 12 -4.68 -9.78 22.25
C ASN A 12 -4.35 -9.58 20.77
N PRO A 13 -5.16 -10.09 19.82
CA PRO A 13 -4.98 -9.73 18.43
C PRO A 13 -5.15 -8.23 18.34
N VAL A 14 -4.11 -7.58 17.82
CA VAL A 14 -3.99 -6.16 17.52
C VAL A 14 -5.32 -5.65 16.99
N LEU A 15 -6.07 -4.96 17.85
CA LEU A 15 -7.30 -4.28 17.49
C LEU A 15 -6.88 -3.02 16.76
N VAL A 16 -6.70 -3.13 15.45
CA VAL A 16 -6.54 -1.99 14.57
C VAL A 16 -7.85 -1.19 14.61
N SER A 17 -8.01 -0.31 15.61
CA SER A 17 -9.35 0.02 16.14
C SER A 17 -10.26 0.80 15.17
N ARG A 18 -9.77 1.19 13.99
CA ARG A 18 -10.54 1.83 12.91
C ARG A 18 -10.09 1.47 11.49
N THR A 19 -9.28 0.43 11.30
CA THR A 19 -8.84 0.01 9.95
C THR A 19 -9.75 -0.99 9.24
N PRO A 20 -10.65 -1.77 9.88
CA PRO A 20 -11.51 -2.71 9.16
C PRO A 20 -12.35 -2.04 8.06
N THR A 21 -12.91 -0.85 8.32
CA THR A 21 -13.71 -0.12 7.33
C THR A 21 -12.86 0.55 6.24
N LEU A 22 -11.56 0.76 6.48
CA LEU A 22 -10.68 1.46 5.54
C LEU A 22 -10.28 0.57 4.36
N LEU A 23 -10.29 -0.75 4.55
CA LEU A 23 -9.91 -1.77 3.59
C LEU A 23 -11.13 -2.56 3.07
N ASP A 24 -12.34 -2.00 3.17
CA ASP A 24 -13.57 -2.65 2.68
C ASP A 24 -13.38 -3.12 1.22
N GLY A 25 -13.53 -4.44 1.02
CA GLY A 25 -13.30 -5.11 -0.26
C GLY A 25 -11.90 -5.70 -0.46
N LEU A 26 -10.98 -5.56 0.51
CA LEU A 26 -9.67 -6.20 0.53
C LEU A 26 -9.55 -7.13 1.73
N LYS A 27 -9.22 -8.40 1.47
CA LYS A 27 -9.00 -9.36 2.54
C LYS A 27 -7.55 -9.31 3.00
N VAL A 28 -7.38 -9.07 4.29
CA VAL A 28 -6.07 -9.15 4.96
C VAL A 28 -5.73 -10.62 5.17
N ILE A 29 -4.61 -11.08 4.61
CA ILE A 29 -4.09 -12.45 4.76
C ILE A 29 -3.29 -12.55 6.07
N SER A 30 -2.40 -11.59 6.31
CA SER A 30 -1.57 -11.55 7.51
C SER A 30 -1.20 -10.13 7.89
N VAL A 31 -0.85 -9.97 9.16
CA VAL A 31 -0.36 -8.71 9.71
C VAL A 31 0.95 -9.01 10.45
N SER A 32 2.01 -8.29 10.12
CA SER A 32 3.25 -8.27 10.88
C SER A 32 3.52 -6.86 11.38
N ILE A 33 4.05 -6.76 12.60
CA ILE A 33 4.46 -5.49 13.20
C ILE A 33 5.97 -5.48 13.25
N ASP A 34 6.55 -4.41 12.74
CA ASP A 34 7.96 -4.09 12.84
C ASP A 34 8.09 -2.91 13.82
N GLU A 35 8.30 -3.23 15.10
CA GLU A 35 8.45 -2.21 16.14
C GLU A 35 9.73 -1.39 15.99
N GLU A 36 10.77 -1.94 15.35
CA GLU A 36 12.03 -1.24 15.10
C GLU A 36 11.82 -0.11 14.10
N ASN A 37 11.08 -0.39 13.01
CA ASN A 37 10.75 0.60 11.99
C ASN A 37 9.47 1.40 12.29
N GLN A 38 8.75 1.09 13.38
CA GLN A 38 7.45 1.68 13.72
C GLN A 38 6.42 1.51 12.58
N GLU A 39 6.35 0.29 12.05
CA GLU A 39 5.50 -0.07 10.92
C GLU A 39 4.60 -1.27 11.23
N ALA A 40 3.41 -1.27 10.64
CA ALA A 40 2.57 -2.44 10.50
C ALA A 40 2.46 -2.80 9.02
N ARG A 41 2.78 -4.04 8.67
CA ARG A 41 2.72 -4.58 7.31
C ARG A 41 1.55 -5.54 7.20
N LEU A 42 0.63 -5.25 6.31
CA LEU A 42 -0.56 -6.04 6.04
C LEU A 42 -0.41 -6.65 4.65
N ALA A 43 -0.22 -7.97 4.60
CA ALA A 43 -0.30 -8.71 3.35
C ALA A 43 -1.79 -8.88 2.99
N LEU A 44 -2.17 -8.51 1.79
CA LEU A 44 -3.54 -8.61 1.29
C LEU A 44 -3.60 -9.66 0.16
N GLU A 45 -4.81 -10.08 -0.21
CA GLU A 45 -4.99 -10.90 -1.42
C GLU A 45 -4.45 -10.22 -2.69
N ASP A 46 -4.12 -11.02 -3.70
CA ASP A 46 -3.61 -10.61 -5.02
C ASP A 46 -2.18 -10.02 -5.05
N ASP A 47 -1.30 -10.43 -4.11
CA ASP A 47 0.11 -10.01 -4.02
C ASP A 47 0.33 -8.53 -3.62
N TRP A 48 -0.59 -7.97 -2.83
CA TRP A 48 -0.47 -6.60 -2.33
C TRP A 48 0.08 -6.57 -0.91
N THR A 49 0.86 -5.54 -0.63
CA THR A 49 1.26 -5.21 0.73
C THR A 49 0.88 -3.77 1.05
N LEU A 50 0.18 -3.56 2.16
CA LEU A 50 -0.03 -2.25 2.75
C LEU A 50 0.89 -2.09 3.96
N VAL A 51 1.73 -1.06 3.94
CA VAL A 51 2.59 -0.68 5.06
C VAL A 51 2.03 0.59 5.67
N LEU A 52 1.71 0.55 6.96
CA LEU A 52 1.30 1.71 7.75
C LEU A 52 2.45 2.09 8.67
N GLY A 53 2.92 3.33 8.58
CA GLY A 53 4.08 3.79 9.35
C GLY A 53 3.75 5.02 10.19
N GLY A 54 4.42 5.11 11.32
CA GLY A 54 4.53 6.35 12.08
C GLY A 54 4.70 6.15 13.58
N PRO A 55 5.14 7.23 14.26
CA PRO A 55 5.59 7.16 15.65
C PRO A 55 4.46 6.77 16.59
N ASP A 56 4.78 5.95 17.60
CA ASP A 56 3.88 5.52 18.66
C ASP A 56 2.58 4.85 18.16
N GLY A 57 2.64 4.20 17.00
CA GLY A 57 1.46 3.57 16.42
C GLY A 57 0.58 4.50 15.58
N GLN A 58 0.90 5.79 15.46
CA GLN A 58 0.08 6.76 14.74
C GLN A 58 0.39 6.71 13.24
N VAL A 59 -0.65 6.65 12.40
CA VAL A 59 -0.46 6.54 10.94
C VAL A 59 -0.12 7.91 10.34
N THR A 60 1.16 8.15 10.07
CA THR A 60 1.68 9.35 9.38
C THR A 60 2.16 9.05 7.97
N SER A 61 2.36 7.77 7.64
CA SER A 61 2.60 7.28 6.29
C SER A 61 1.77 6.01 6.03
N ALA A 62 1.39 5.84 4.76
CA ALA A 62 0.77 4.62 4.27
C ALA A 62 1.27 4.35 2.85
N SER A 63 1.82 3.15 2.64
CA SER A 63 2.42 2.74 1.38
C SER A 63 1.76 1.47 0.90
N MET A 64 1.17 1.51 -0.28
CA MET A 64 0.59 0.36 -0.96
C MET A 64 1.58 -0.10 -2.01
N TYR A 65 1.94 -1.39 -1.99
CA TYR A 65 2.84 -2.01 -2.93
C TYR A 65 2.14 -3.16 -3.65
N TYR A 66 2.34 -3.24 -4.95
CA TYR A 66 1.91 -4.33 -5.82
C TYR A 66 3.06 -4.67 -6.76
N GLY A 67 3.36 -5.96 -6.92
CA GLY A 67 4.37 -6.43 -7.86
C GLY A 67 3.89 -7.69 -8.58
N THR A 68 4.06 -7.75 -9.89
CA THR A 68 3.71 -8.94 -10.68
C THR A 68 4.70 -9.18 -11.83
N ARG A 69 4.81 -10.45 -12.23
CA ARG A 69 5.57 -10.91 -13.40
C ARG A 69 4.61 -11.60 -14.35
N SER A 70 4.18 -10.91 -15.40
CA SER A 70 3.17 -11.41 -16.33
C SER A 70 3.21 -10.65 -17.65
N GLU A 71 3.13 -11.36 -18.78
CA GLU A 71 3.00 -10.74 -20.11
C GLU A 71 1.71 -9.90 -20.27
N GLY A 72 0.69 -10.16 -19.44
CA GLY A 72 -0.61 -9.50 -19.48
C GLY A 72 -0.74 -8.24 -18.62
N TYR A 73 0.31 -7.81 -17.92
CA TYR A 73 0.20 -6.79 -16.86
C TYR A 73 -0.45 -5.47 -17.31
N GLN A 74 -0.26 -5.05 -18.57
CA GLN A 74 -0.86 -3.81 -19.09
C GLN A 74 -2.39 -3.85 -19.08
N GLY A 75 -2.99 -5.04 -19.27
CA GLY A 75 -4.43 -5.24 -19.16
C GLY A 75 -4.95 -5.15 -17.72
N GLU A 76 -4.07 -5.38 -16.74
CA GLU A 76 -4.40 -5.38 -15.31
C GLU A 76 -4.27 -3.98 -14.66
N LEU A 77 -3.40 -3.11 -15.21
CA LEU A 77 -3.17 -1.74 -14.71
C LEU A 77 -4.45 -0.90 -14.49
N PRO A 78 -5.48 -0.92 -15.35
CA PRO A 78 -6.70 -0.15 -15.11
C PRO A 78 -7.49 -0.63 -13.88
N ALA A 79 -7.57 -1.95 -13.67
CA ALA A 79 -8.25 -2.54 -12.51
C ALA A 79 -7.44 -2.26 -11.23
N LEU A 80 -6.12 -2.47 -11.30
CA LEU A 80 -5.16 -2.16 -10.26
C LEU A 80 -5.25 -0.70 -9.81
N GLY A 81 -5.18 0.24 -10.76
CA GLY A 81 -5.31 1.66 -10.51
C GLY A 81 -6.64 2.03 -9.86
N SER A 82 -7.73 1.33 -10.22
CA SER A 82 -9.06 1.58 -9.65
C SER A 82 -9.10 1.17 -8.18
N GLN A 83 -8.47 0.04 -7.84
CA GLN A 83 -8.36 -0.46 -6.48
C GLN A 83 -7.43 0.43 -5.64
N LEU A 84 -6.22 0.75 -6.12
CA LEU A 84 -5.31 1.69 -5.48
C LEU A 84 -5.96 3.06 -5.24
N GLY A 85 -6.69 3.58 -6.22
CA GLY A 85 -7.40 4.86 -6.10
C GLY A 85 -8.48 4.84 -5.03
N ARG A 86 -9.22 3.73 -4.87
CA ARG A 86 -10.20 3.55 -3.79
C ARG A 86 -9.53 3.54 -2.41
N VAL A 87 -8.45 2.77 -2.25
CA VAL A 87 -7.72 2.67 -0.98
C VAL A 87 -7.07 4.01 -0.61
N ALA A 88 -6.39 4.66 -1.56
CA ALA A 88 -5.80 5.98 -1.35
C ALA A 88 -6.87 7.02 -0.93
N ARG A 89 -8.06 6.97 -1.53
CA ARG A 89 -9.19 7.82 -1.13
C ARG A 89 -9.67 7.50 0.30
N SER A 90 -9.77 6.22 0.64
CA SER A 90 -10.19 5.75 1.96
C SER A 90 -9.21 6.20 3.05
N LEU A 91 -7.92 5.92 2.87
CA LEU A 91 -6.85 6.35 3.77
C LEU A 91 -6.74 7.87 3.85
N GLY A 92 -6.77 8.56 2.72
CA GLY A 92 -6.73 10.01 2.65
C GLY A 92 -7.83 10.65 3.49
N SER A 93 -9.07 10.16 3.34
CA SER A 93 -10.21 10.64 4.12
C SER A 93 -10.15 10.24 5.59
N GLY A 94 -9.91 8.96 5.85
CA GLY A 94 -10.03 8.35 7.17
C GLY A 94 -8.86 8.72 8.07
N CYS A 95 -7.63 8.47 7.62
CA CYS A 95 -6.41 8.62 8.41
C CYS A 95 -5.80 10.02 8.32
N PHE A 96 -5.79 10.60 7.11
CA PHE A 96 -5.09 11.86 6.85
C PHE A 96 -5.98 13.12 6.90
N GLY A 97 -7.30 12.94 7.06
CA GLY A 97 -8.26 14.04 7.20
C GLY A 97 -8.49 14.84 5.92
N LEU A 98 -8.33 14.22 4.75
CA LEU A 98 -8.50 14.88 3.46
C LEU A 98 -9.95 15.42 3.31
N PRO A 99 -10.14 16.70 2.96
CA PRO A 99 -11.46 17.29 2.75
C PRO A 99 -12.25 16.60 1.63
N ALA A 100 -13.58 16.56 1.75
CA ALA A 100 -14.47 15.85 0.83
C ALA A 100 -14.25 16.19 -0.65
N ALA A 101 -14.02 17.47 -0.97
CA ALA A 101 -13.77 17.95 -2.33
C ALA A 101 -12.49 17.37 -2.95
N GLN A 102 -11.46 17.07 -2.14
CA GLN A 102 -10.16 16.57 -2.61
C GLN A 102 -10.09 15.04 -2.68
N ARG A 103 -10.98 14.33 -1.97
CA ARG A 103 -11.02 12.85 -1.91
C ARG A 103 -11.18 12.18 -3.27
N GLN A 104 -12.11 12.69 -4.07
CA GLN A 104 -12.38 12.14 -5.40
C GLN A 104 -11.22 12.43 -6.35
N VAL A 105 -10.63 13.62 -6.24
CA VAL A 105 -9.49 14.04 -7.07
C VAL A 105 -8.26 13.17 -6.78
N ALA A 106 -7.94 12.91 -5.50
CA ALA A 106 -6.80 12.08 -5.13
C ALA A 106 -6.90 10.65 -5.67
N GLY A 107 -8.04 9.99 -5.46
CA GLY A 107 -8.26 8.63 -5.97
C GLY A 107 -8.27 8.55 -7.50
N ALA A 108 -8.89 9.52 -8.17
CA ALA A 108 -8.93 9.58 -9.64
C ALA A 108 -7.54 9.79 -10.25
N ARG A 109 -6.68 10.58 -9.59
CA ARG A 109 -5.33 10.86 -10.06
C ARG A 109 -4.42 9.63 -9.93
N VAL A 110 -4.50 8.91 -8.81
CA VAL A 110 -3.83 7.60 -8.65
C VAL A 110 -4.26 6.63 -9.75
N TRP A 111 -5.57 6.50 -10.00
CA TRP A 111 -6.08 5.63 -11.07
C TRP A 111 -5.51 6.02 -12.43
N GLU A 112 -5.54 7.31 -12.76
CA GLU A 112 -5.10 7.79 -14.07
C GLU A 112 -3.60 7.59 -14.30
N THR A 113 -2.77 7.82 -13.27
CA THR A 113 -1.32 7.60 -13.33
C THR A 113 -0.99 6.12 -13.51
N VAL A 114 -1.62 5.23 -12.71
CA VAL A 114 -1.36 3.79 -12.82
C VAL A 114 -1.84 3.24 -14.16
N ARG A 115 -3.03 3.66 -14.61
CA ARG A 115 -3.60 3.24 -15.90
C ARG A 115 -2.76 3.66 -17.10
N LYS A 116 -2.15 4.85 -17.04
CA LYS A 116 -1.34 5.41 -18.14
C LYS A 116 0.14 5.05 -18.05
N ALA A 117 0.58 4.40 -16.98
CA ALA A 117 1.99 4.21 -16.70
C ALA A 117 2.75 3.60 -17.87
N GLY A 118 2.19 2.59 -18.58
CA GLY A 118 2.71 2.09 -19.86
C GLY A 118 4.14 1.52 -19.79
N GLN A 119 5.13 2.40 -19.68
CA GLN A 119 6.56 2.13 -19.49
C GLN A 119 7.10 2.59 -18.12
N GLY A 120 6.25 3.14 -17.26
CA GLY A 120 6.57 3.65 -15.93
C GLY A 120 6.01 5.05 -15.68
N ALA A 121 5.90 5.42 -14.40
CA ALA A 121 5.46 6.74 -13.98
C ALA A 121 6.06 7.07 -12.61
N ASP A 122 6.39 8.34 -12.37
CA ASP A 122 6.71 8.84 -11.04
C ASP A 122 6.05 10.20 -10.86
N GLU A 123 4.87 10.22 -10.24
CA GLU A 123 4.09 11.43 -10.05
C GLU A 123 3.91 11.77 -8.57
N TRP A 124 4.01 13.07 -8.29
CA TRP A 124 3.89 13.63 -6.95
C TRP A 124 2.82 14.71 -6.91
N TRP A 125 1.99 14.66 -5.87
CA TRP A 125 0.93 15.63 -5.64
C TRP A 125 0.84 16.00 -4.15
N ALA A 126 0.30 17.18 -3.88
CA ALA A 126 0.06 17.65 -2.52
C ALA A 126 -1.39 18.11 -2.37
N TYR A 127 -1.99 17.80 -1.23
CA TYR A 127 -3.31 18.22 -0.80
C TYR A 127 -3.19 18.88 0.58
N GLY A 128 -2.75 20.14 0.59
CA GLY A 128 -2.23 20.77 1.80
C GLY A 128 -0.92 20.08 2.21
N ASP A 129 -0.82 19.64 3.46
CA ASP A 129 0.37 18.95 3.97
C ASP A 129 0.40 17.44 3.63
N LEU A 130 -0.69 16.89 3.10
CA LEU A 130 -0.71 15.49 2.65
C LEU A 130 0.01 15.41 1.29
N ARG A 131 1.13 14.70 1.26
CA ARG A 131 1.84 14.32 0.04
C ARG A 131 1.36 12.96 -0.42
N VAL A 132 1.20 12.82 -1.74
CA VAL A 132 0.86 11.56 -2.38
C VAL A 132 1.83 11.35 -3.54
N GLN A 133 2.45 10.17 -3.59
CA GLN A 133 3.28 9.71 -4.69
C GLN A 133 2.63 8.48 -5.31
N ALA A 134 2.55 8.42 -6.63
CA ALA A 134 2.31 7.19 -7.35
C ALA A 134 3.53 6.89 -8.22
N HIS A 135 4.15 5.75 -7.98
CA HIS A 135 5.35 5.30 -8.64
C HIS A 135 5.09 3.94 -9.31
N VAL A 136 5.37 3.84 -10.60
CA VAL A 136 5.22 2.63 -11.41
C VAL A 136 6.52 2.38 -12.12
N ILE A 137 7.10 1.20 -11.90
CA ILE A 137 8.27 0.70 -12.61
C ILE A 137 7.80 -0.44 -13.49
N ALA A 138 8.10 -0.38 -14.79
CA ALA A 138 7.84 -1.47 -15.72
C ALA A 138 9.15 -1.88 -16.39
N GLU A 139 9.59 -3.10 -16.13
CA GLU A 139 10.76 -3.70 -16.76
C GLU A 139 10.30 -4.60 -17.92
N PRO A 140 10.79 -4.39 -19.14
CA PRO A 140 10.41 -5.22 -20.27
C PRO A 140 10.94 -6.64 -20.07
N GLY A 141 10.15 -7.62 -20.54
CA GLY A 141 10.59 -9.00 -20.64
C GLY A 141 11.74 -9.13 -21.63
N TYR A 142 12.54 -10.18 -21.47
CA TYR A 142 13.67 -10.43 -22.36
C TYR A 142 13.95 -11.92 -22.47
N SER A 143 14.49 -12.32 -23.62
CA SER A 143 14.96 -13.67 -23.87
C SER A 143 16.44 -13.78 -23.51
N ARG A 144 16.83 -14.83 -22.79
CA ARG A 144 18.23 -15.12 -22.45
C ARG A 144 18.61 -16.54 -22.85
N THR A 145 19.69 -16.67 -23.61
CA THR A 145 20.27 -17.96 -23.97
C THR A 145 21.10 -18.53 -22.81
N LEU A 146 20.85 -19.78 -22.43
CA LEU A 146 21.62 -20.52 -21.42
C LEU A 146 22.57 -21.53 -22.09
N GLY A 147 23.57 -21.03 -22.83
CA GLY A 147 24.52 -21.87 -23.55
C GLY A 147 23.82 -22.87 -24.48
N ASP A 148 24.24 -24.13 -24.48
CA ASP A 148 23.64 -25.21 -25.29
C ASP A 148 22.26 -25.68 -24.78
N SER A 149 21.76 -25.10 -23.68
CA SER A 149 20.57 -25.54 -22.94
C SER A 149 19.26 -24.90 -23.43
N GLY A 150 19.31 -24.02 -24.43
CA GLY A 150 18.15 -23.35 -25.02
C GLY A 150 17.99 -21.87 -24.63
N VAL A 151 16.89 -21.28 -25.09
CA VAL A 151 16.48 -19.88 -24.81
C VAL A 151 15.40 -19.88 -23.74
N VAL A 152 15.58 -19.06 -22.70
CA VAL A 152 14.59 -18.84 -21.65
C VAL A 152 13.97 -17.46 -21.83
N GLU A 153 12.65 -17.40 -21.84
CA GLU A 153 11.89 -16.16 -21.82
C GLU A 153 11.68 -15.69 -20.39
N VAL A 154 12.11 -14.47 -20.08
CA VAL A 154 11.82 -13.79 -18.82
C VAL A 154 10.65 -12.84 -19.06
N PRO A 155 9.50 -13.03 -18.40
CA PRO A 155 8.34 -12.16 -18.59
C PRO A 155 8.63 -10.75 -18.05
N PRO A 156 7.91 -9.73 -18.55
CA PRO A 156 8.02 -8.38 -18.01
C PRO A 156 7.60 -8.34 -16.53
N GLU A 157 8.22 -7.43 -15.80
CA GLU A 157 7.94 -7.18 -14.38
C GLU A 157 7.36 -5.78 -14.22
N VAL A 158 6.31 -5.65 -13.42
CA VAL A 158 5.78 -4.35 -13.03
C VAL A 158 5.68 -4.25 -11.52
N SER A 159 6.14 -3.14 -10.99
CA SER A 159 6.01 -2.76 -9.59
C SER A 159 5.29 -1.44 -9.50
N VAL A 160 4.20 -1.39 -8.73
CA VAL A 160 3.44 -0.19 -8.44
C VAL A 160 3.52 0.10 -6.96
N SER A 161 3.83 1.33 -6.61
CA SER A 161 3.71 1.83 -5.24
C SER A 161 2.92 3.13 -5.20
N VAL A 162 2.05 3.25 -4.20
CA VAL A 162 1.34 4.49 -3.91
C VAL A 162 1.59 4.84 -2.45
N ASN A 163 2.28 5.96 -2.23
CA ASN A 163 2.66 6.44 -0.92
C ASN A 163 1.83 7.66 -0.55
N LEU A 164 1.20 7.64 0.62
CA LEU A 164 0.56 8.78 1.25
C LEU A 164 1.37 9.13 2.49
N SER A 165 1.79 10.37 2.64
CA SER A 165 2.52 10.81 3.83
C SER A 165 2.13 12.21 4.24
N ARG A 166 2.06 12.43 5.55
CA ARG A 166 1.83 13.74 6.13
C ARG A 166 2.75 13.91 7.31
N GLU A 167 3.53 14.98 7.30
CA GLU A 167 4.41 15.31 8.41
C GLU A 167 3.59 15.68 9.66
N PRO A 168 3.95 15.18 10.85
CA PRO A 168 3.32 15.59 12.09
C PRO A 168 3.42 17.11 12.29
N SER A 169 2.34 17.73 12.77
CA SER A 169 2.33 19.15 13.10
C SER A 169 1.46 19.43 14.32
N ALA A 170 1.61 20.62 14.92
CA ALA A 170 0.82 21.00 16.09
C ALA A 170 -0.69 21.17 15.79
N THR A 171 -1.06 21.33 14.52
CA THR A 171 -2.43 21.64 14.07
C THR A 171 -3.16 20.44 13.48
N TRP A 172 -2.50 19.28 13.40
CA TRP A 172 -3.10 18.06 12.89
C TRP A 172 -2.66 16.85 13.71
N THR A 173 -3.61 15.96 13.98
CA THR A 173 -3.37 14.68 14.64
C THR A 173 -3.86 13.55 13.74
N PRO A 174 -3.06 12.48 13.56
CA PRO A 174 -3.51 11.28 12.85
C PRO A 174 -4.81 10.72 13.41
N ASN A 175 -5.76 10.42 12.53
CA ASN A 175 -7.05 9.84 12.92
C ASN A 175 -7.00 8.32 13.10
N CYS A 176 -5.93 7.68 12.61
CA CYS A 176 -5.74 6.24 12.60
C CYS A 176 -4.55 5.83 13.47
N ARG A 177 -4.64 4.63 14.03
CA ARG A 177 -3.56 3.94 14.72
C ARG A 177 -3.48 2.50 14.25
N TRP A 178 -2.27 1.95 14.20
CA TRP A 178 -2.01 0.55 13.88
C TRP A 178 -1.71 -0.32 15.11
N ARG A 179 -1.54 0.31 16.28
CA ARG A 179 -1.34 -0.33 17.60
C ARG A 179 -2.54 -0.12 18.52
#